data_AF-A0AAF3ENP6-F1
#
_entry.id   AF-A0AAF3ENP6-F1
#
_cell.length_a   1.000
_cell.length_b   1.000
_cell.length_c   1.000
_cell.angle_alpha   90.00
_cell.angle_beta   90.00
_cell.angle_gamma   90.00
#
_symmetry.space_group_name_H-M   'P 1'
#
loop_
_entity.id
_entity.type
_entity.pdbx_description
1 polymer ?
#
loop_
_entity_poly.entity_id
_entity_poly.type
_entity_poly.pdbx_seq_one_letter_code
_entity_poly.pdbx_strand_id
1 'polypeptide(L)'
;MKLRRKTGYSRKALLQFGIDLSWAKAAKLSNRQTSQGLVTVKTAGKVAAIVELSCETDFVARGEPFKQLLASLVTAALEHVKRAPAQQSDKISTQTFDVDSVKTADGKSLKEVISMGIGKLGENISAKRIKAFWAPQDSEFYNGSHPKDGLQDIPMGRFVSLLAMNRKKSEGQFLTERLADQLCQHIIGMRSESLGTSVDPNEAKKQTETSKNADGQDELNEFFQGQATQMDAEIDKD
;
A
#
# COMPACT_ATOMS: atom_id res chain seq x y z
N MET A 1 16.95 36.30 4.80
CA MET A 1 16.76 37.78 4.80
C MET A 1 16.21 38.33 3.48
N LYS A 2 16.56 37.78 2.30
CA LYS A 2 16.10 38.27 0.97
C LYS A 2 14.58 38.18 0.71
N LEU A 3 13.87 37.16 1.21
CA LEU A 3 12.41 37.00 0.97
C LEU A 3 11.56 38.06 1.70
N ARG A 4 11.89 38.39 2.96
CA ARG A 4 11.14 39.34 3.80
C ARG A 4 11.11 40.75 3.22
N ARG A 5 12.13 41.13 2.44
CA ARG A 5 12.19 42.44 1.74
C ARG A 5 11.27 42.51 0.51
N LYS A 6 10.88 41.38 -0.09
CA LYS A 6 10.01 41.36 -1.28
C LYS A 6 8.52 41.26 -0.96
N THR A 7 8.15 40.56 0.12
CA THR A 7 6.74 40.30 0.45
C THR A 7 6.28 40.93 1.76
N GLY A 8 7.19 41.45 2.59
CA GLY A 8 6.89 41.92 3.96
C GLY A 8 6.71 40.79 4.99
N TYR A 9 6.44 39.55 4.55
CA TYR A 9 6.19 38.41 5.42
C TYR A 9 7.46 37.61 5.78
N SER A 10 7.44 37.00 6.97
CA SER A 10 8.49 36.04 7.37
C SER A 10 8.37 34.74 6.58
N ARG A 11 9.47 33.99 6.44
CA ARG A 11 9.46 32.65 5.80
C ARG A 11 8.48 31.71 6.50
N LYS A 12 8.40 31.75 7.83
CA LYS A 12 7.49 30.94 8.62
C LYS A 12 6.03 31.29 8.33
N ALA A 13 5.71 32.57 8.22
CA ALA A 13 4.36 33.03 7.87
C ALA A 13 3.95 32.57 6.45
N LEU A 14 4.85 32.63 5.48
CA LEU A 14 4.57 32.16 4.11
C LEU A 14 4.37 30.64 4.04
N LEU A 15 5.13 29.87 4.81
CA LEU A 15 4.95 28.42 4.90
C LEU A 15 3.59 28.07 5.52
N GLN A 16 3.23 28.73 6.61
CA GLN A 16 1.93 28.54 7.25
C GLN A 16 0.79 28.89 6.29
N PHE A 17 0.87 30.04 5.63
CA PHE A 17 -0.11 30.45 4.63
C PHE A 17 -0.27 29.42 3.49
N GLY A 18 0.85 28.84 3.03
CA GLY A 18 0.81 27.76 2.03
C GLY A 18 0.10 26.49 2.53
N ILE A 19 0.27 26.14 3.80
CA ILE A 19 -0.42 25.01 4.44
C ILE A 19 -1.92 25.31 4.53
N ASP A 20 -2.30 26.50 5.01
CA ASP A 20 -3.70 26.91 5.14
C ASP A 20 -4.43 26.93 3.77
N LEU A 21 -3.75 27.42 2.72
CA LEU A 21 -4.24 27.35 1.35
C LEU A 21 -4.43 25.91 0.85
N SER A 22 -3.53 25.01 1.24
CA SER A 22 -3.61 23.59 0.86
C SER A 22 -4.83 22.92 1.50
N TRP A 23 -5.11 23.21 2.77
CA TRP A 23 -6.33 22.77 3.45
C TRP A 23 -7.59 23.32 2.82
N ALA A 24 -7.61 24.63 2.51
CA ALA A 24 -8.76 25.25 1.86
C ALA A 24 -9.04 24.64 0.48
N LYS A 25 -8.00 24.31 -0.29
CA LYS A 25 -8.15 23.59 -1.57
C LYS A 25 -8.65 22.17 -1.36
N ALA A 26 -8.08 21.42 -0.42
CA ALA A 26 -8.52 20.07 -0.09
C ALA A 26 -10.02 20.02 0.26
N ALA A 27 -10.48 20.95 1.11
CA ALA A 27 -11.89 21.06 1.47
C ALA A 27 -12.81 21.41 0.27
N LYS A 28 -12.33 22.21 -0.69
CA LYS A 28 -13.10 22.54 -1.91
C LYS A 28 -13.18 21.37 -2.90
N LEU A 29 -12.17 20.52 -2.93
CA LEU A 29 -12.05 19.42 -3.88
C LEU A 29 -12.58 18.09 -3.34
N SER A 30 -12.81 17.98 -2.02
CA SER A 30 -13.15 16.71 -1.34
C SER A 30 -14.38 15.98 -1.90
N ASN A 31 -15.35 16.72 -2.46
CA ASN A 31 -16.58 16.14 -2.98
C ASN A 31 -16.42 15.57 -4.41
N ARG A 32 -15.25 15.74 -5.04
CA ARG A 32 -14.98 15.23 -6.38
C ARG A 32 -14.59 13.75 -6.30
N GLN A 33 -15.08 12.97 -7.25
CA GLN A 33 -14.83 11.52 -7.26
C GLN A 33 -13.37 11.21 -7.63
N THR A 34 -12.73 10.33 -6.85
CA THR A 34 -11.38 9.82 -7.14
C THR A 34 -11.46 8.35 -7.56
N SER A 35 -11.40 8.10 -8.87
CA SER A 35 -11.47 6.75 -9.46
C SER A 35 -10.13 6.25 -10.00
N GLN A 36 -9.14 7.12 -10.15
CA GLN A 36 -7.79 6.79 -10.59
C GLN A 36 -6.84 6.73 -9.38
N GLY A 37 -5.62 6.22 -9.57
CA GLY A 37 -4.63 6.14 -8.50
C GLY A 37 -3.61 5.04 -8.67
N LEU A 38 -2.81 4.83 -7.61
CA LEU A 38 -1.83 3.77 -7.52
C LEU A 38 -1.87 3.13 -6.13
N VAL A 39 -1.47 1.87 -6.07
CA VAL A 39 -1.21 1.13 -4.85
C VAL A 39 0.29 0.90 -4.75
N THR A 40 0.82 1.00 -3.53
CA THR A 40 2.21 0.67 -3.23
C THR A 40 2.30 -0.24 -2.01
N VAL A 41 3.37 -1.02 -1.96
CA VAL A 41 3.72 -1.88 -0.85
C VAL A 41 5.19 -1.66 -0.51
N LYS A 42 5.52 -1.55 0.78
CA LYS A 42 6.89 -1.47 1.26
C LYS A 42 7.08 -2.49 2.38
N THR A 43 8.14 -3.28 2.30
CA THR A 43 8.47 -4.32 3.28
C THR A 43 9.77 -4.00 4.00
N ALA A 44 9.91 -4.46 5.24
CA ALA A 44 11.13 -4.44 6.01
C ALA A 44 11.20 -5.70 6.89
N GLY A 45 11.81 -6.76 6.37
CA GLY A 45 11.91 -8.06 7.06
C GLY A 45 10.53 -8.62 7.37
N LYS A 46 10.14 -8.61 8.66
CA LYS A 46 8.89 -9.17 9.16
C LYS A 46 7.69 -8.22 9.14
N VAL A 47 7.86 -6.98 8.70
CA VAL A 47 6.75 -6.01 8.64
C VAL A 47 6.57 -5.44 7.23
N ALA A 48 5.34 -5.09 6.90
CA ALA A 48 5.01 -4.44 5.64
C ALA A 48 3.91 -3.41 5.81
N ALA A 49 3.88 -2.43 4.91
CA ALA A 49 2.80 -1.45 4.79
C ALA A 49 2.35 -1.35 3.34
N ILE A 50 1.04 -1.33 3.12
CA ILE A 50 0.38 -1.10 1.85
C ILE A 50 -0.40 0.21 1.95
N VAL A 51 -0.26 1.06 0.94
CA VAL A 51 -1.01 2.30 0.81
C VAL A 51 -1.65 2.37 -0.56
N GLU A 52 -2.95 2.62 -0.58
CA GLU A 52 -3.74 2.92 -1.78
C GLU A 52 -4.06 4.41 -1.78
N LEU A 53 -3.57 5.12 -2.80
CA LEU A 53 -3.80 6.54 -2.99
C LEU A 53 -4.55 6.74 -4.29
N SER A 54 -5.68 7.44 -4.21
CA SER A 54 -6.54 7.76 -5.36
C SER A 54 -6.54 9.24 -5.69
N CYS A 55 -6.72 9.55 -6.98
CA CYS A 55 -6.87 10.89 -7.53
C CYS A 55 -7.99 10.94 -8.58
N GLU A 56 -8.26 12.13 -9.12
CA GLU A 56 -9.30 12.33 -10.14
C GLU A 56 -8.89 11.75 -11.49
N THR A 57 -7.67 12.05 -11.95
CA THR A 57 -7.20 11.66 -13.30
C THR A 57 -5.99 10.73 -13.28
N ASP A 58 -5.81 9.96 -14.35
CA ASP A 58 -4.66 9.07 -14.52
C ASP A 58 -3.36 9.84 -14.86
N PHE A 59 -3.49 11.04 -15.46
CA PHE A 59 -2.37 11.96 -15.69
C PHE A 59 -1.66 12.34 -14.38
N VAL A 60 -2.41 12.64 -13.32
CA VAL A 60 -1.82 12.91 -12.01
C VAL A 60 -1.22 11.65 -11.39
N ALA A 61 -1.93 10.51 -11.46
CA ALA A 61 -1.45 9.24 -10.90
C ALA A 61 -0.08 8.80 -11.47
N ARG A 62 0.13 9.00 -12.77
CA ARG A 62 1.39 8.64 -13.46
C ARG A 62 2.52 9.63 -13.22
N GLY A 63 2.21 10.82 -12.70
CA GLY A 63 3.18 11.89 -12.46
C GLY A 63 4.12 11.61 -11.29
N GLU A 64 5.39 11.97 -11.46
CA GLU A 64 6.41 11.87 -10.42
C GLU A 64 6.01 12.50 -9.07
N PRO A 65 5.36 13.67 -9.00
CA PRO A 65 4.98 14.25 -7.70
C PRO A 65 3.94 13.42 -6.93
N PHE A 66 3.05 12.70 -7.65
CA PHE A 66 2.08 11.80 -7.02
C PHE A 66 2.76 10.54 -6.50
N LYS A 67 3.68 9.97 -7.27
CA LYS A 67 4.51 8.82 -6.84
C LYS A 67 5.36 9.16 -5.61
N GLN A 68 5.96 10.35 -5.57
CA GLN A 68 6.72 10.83 -4.41
C GLN A 68 5.84 11.02 -3.16
N LEU A 69 4.62 11.53 -3.34
CA LEU A 69 3.63 11.60 -2.28
C LEU A 69 3.33 10.20 -1.74
N LEU A 70 2.98 9.26 -2.61
CA LEU A 70 2.68 7.87 -2.24
C LEU A 70 3.86 7.17 -1.53
N ALA A 71 5.09 7.36 -2.03
CA ALA A 71 6.32 6.87 -1.39
C ALA A 71 6.51 7.43 0.03
N SER A 72 6.19 8.71 0.23
CA SER A 72 6.28 9.36 1.54
C SER A 72 5.26 8.77 2.52
N LEU A 73 4.03 8.52 2.05
CA LEU A 73 2.96 7.92 2.85
C LEU A 73 3.31 6.49 3.29
N VAL A 74 3.70 5.62 2.36
CA VAL A 74 4.03 4.22 2.68
C VAL A 74 5.28 4.09 3.56
N THR A 75 6.27 4.97 3.36
CA THR A 75 7.45 5.02 4.23
C THR A 75 7.08 5.42 5.64
N ALA A 76 6.24 6.44 5.81
CA ALA A 76 5.76 6.85 7.14
C ALA A 76 4.91 5.76 7.82
N ALA A 77 4.05 5.06 7.07
CA ALA A 77 3.29 3.92 7.57
C ALA A 77 4.21 2.78 8.02
N LEU A 78 5.22 2.42 7.23
CA LEU A 78 6.18 1.37 7.60
C LEU A 78 7.00 1.75 8.85
N GLU A 79 7.48 2.99 8.95
CA GLU A 79 8.22 3.45 10.14
C GLU A 79 7.33 3.57 11.39
N HIS A 80 6.02 3.80 11.22
CA HIS A 80 5.07 3.69 12.33
C HIS A 80 4.96 2.25 12.82
N VAL A 81 4.80 1.30 11.90
CA VAL A 81 4.68 -0.14 12.20
C VAL A 81 5.94 -0.70 12.84
N LYS A 82 7.12 -0.30 12.37
CA LYS A 82 8.41 -0.72 12.95
C LYS A 82 8.59 -0.31 14.41
N ARG A 83 7.90 0.73 14.87
CA ARG A 83 7.92 1.19 16.27
C ARG A 83 6.89 0.47 17.14
N ALA A 84 5.90 -0.18 16.54
CA ALA A 84 4.95 -1.00 17.28
C ALA A 84 5.64 -2.29 17.76
N PRO A 85 5.22 -2.85 18.91
CA PRO A 85 5.72 -4.15 19.35
C PRO A 85 5.49 -5.20 18.28
N ALA A 86 6.47 -6.08 18.09
CA ALA A 86 6.35 -7.18 17.15
C ALA A 86 5.15 -8.05 17.53
N GLN A 87 4.21 -8.22 16.59
CA GLN A 87 3.13 -9.18 16.75
C GLN A 87 3.67 -10.55 16.36
N GLN A 88 3.82 -11.44 17.34
CA GLN A 88 4.21 -12.82 17.09
C GLN A 88 2.94 -13.66 16.90
N SER A 89 2.77 -14.17 15.68
CA SER A 89 1.65 -15.03 15.32
C SER A 89 2.13 -16.08 14.32
N ASP A 90 1.42 -17.20 14.23
CA ASP A 90 1.71 -18.23 13.22
C ASP A 90 1.11 -17.86 11.85
N LYS A 91 0.18 -16.91 11.82
CA LYS A 91 -0.46 -16.38 10.61
C LYS A 91 -0.01 -14.95 10.33
N ILE A 92 -0.25 -14.47 9.10
CA ILE A 92 -0.08 -13.05 8.77
C ILE A 92 -1.10 -12.26 9.57
N SER A 93 -0.62 -11.37 10.43
CA SER A 93 -1.46 -10.43 11.18
C SER A 93 -1.56 -9.11 10.44
N THR A 94 -2.69 -8.43 10.53
CA THR A 94 -2.92 -7.17 9.79
C THR A 94 -3.62 -6.11 10.62
N GLN A 95 -3.31 -4.85 10.36
CA GLN A 95 -3.94 -3.70 11.01
C GLN A 95 -4.18 -2.59 9.98
N THR A 96 -5.38 -2.05 9.98
CA THR A 96 -5.72 -0.85 9.19
C THR A 96 -5.46 0.40 10.03
N PHE A 97 -4.92 1.44 9.40
CA PHE A 97 -4.64 2.73 10.02
C PHE A 97 -5.42 3.84 9.33
N ASP A 98 -5.85 4.82 10.12
CA ASP A 98 -6.38 6.07 9.60
C ASP A 98 -5.24 7.04 9.28
N VAL A 99 -5.50 7.96 8.34
CA VAL A 99 -4.54 9.02 7.94
C VAL A 99 -4.12 9.93 9.10
N ASP A 100 -4.93 10.01 10.16
CA ASP A 100 -4.65 10.84 11.33
C ASP A 100 -3.75 10.13 12.36
N SER A 101 -3.66 8.81 12.31
CA SER A 101 -2.92 7.99 13.29
C SER A 101 -1.42 7.91 13.00
N VAL A 102 -1.01 8.18 11.76
CA VAL A 102 0.37 8.05 11.30
C VAL A 102 0.99 9.43 11.06
N LYS A 103 2.25 9.58 11.48
CA LYS A 103 3.07 10.77 11.26
C LYS A 103 4.32 10.44 10.48
N THR A 104 4.77 11.36 9.64
CA THR A 104 6.05 11.27 8.94
C THR A 104 7.23 11.50 9.90
N ALA A 105 8.45 11.25 9.44
CA ALA A 105 9.67 11.53 10.19
C ALA A 105 9.77 13.01 10.61
N ASP A 106 9.26 13.92 9.79
CA ASP A 106 9.21 15.36 10.06
C ASP A 106 8.10 15.75 11.06
N GLY A 107 7.35 14.78 11.59
CA GLY A 107 6.28 15.00 12.57
C GLY A 107 4.93 15.44 11.99
N LYS A 108 4.81 15.57 10.67
CA LYS A 108 3.56 15.93 9.99
C LYS A 108 2.59 14.75 9.95
N SER A 109 1.30 15.01 10.09
CA SER A 109 0.29 13.95 9.87
C SER A 109 0.19 13.60 8.39
N LEU A 110 -0.23 12.36 8.07
CA LEU A 110 -0.43 11.98 6.68
C LEU A 110 -1.52 12.84 6.01
N LYS A 111 -2.54 13.24 6.77
CA LYS A 111 -3.59 14.15 6.28
C LYS A 111 -3.04 15.51 5.85
N GLU A 112 -2.09 16.08 6.60
CA GLU A 112 -1.40 17.31 6.19
C GLU A 112 -0.60 17.10 4.91
N VAL A 113 0.13 15.99 4.83
CA VAL A 113 0.96 15.64 3.65
C VAL A 113 0.09 15.44 2.40
N ILE A 114 -1.05 14.76 2.52
CA ILE A 114 -2.04 14.60 1.44
C ILE A 114 -2.61 15.97 1.04
N SER A 115 -2.97 16.81 2.01
CA SER A 115 -3.51 18.16 1.74
C SER A 115 -2.51 19.03 1.01
N MET A 116 -1.23 18.99 1.40
CA MET A 116 -0.14 19.64 0.66
C MET A 116 -0.01 19.09 -0.77
N GLY A 117 -0.18 17.76 -0.93
CA GLY A 117 -0.26 17.09 -2.22
C GLY A 117 -1.37 17.67 -3.10
N ILE A 118 -2.60 17.77 -2.58
CA ILE A 118 -3.75 18.40 -3.24
C ILE A 118 -3.44 19.85 -3.60
N GLY A 119 -2.85 20.62 -2.68
CA GLY A 119 -2.49 22.01 -2.90
C GLY A 119 -1.54 22.22 -4.08
N LYS A 120 -0.61 21.27 -4.27
CA LYS A 120 0.40 21.23 -5.33
C LYS A 120 -0.12 20.68 -6.65
N LEU A 121 -0.86 19.57 -6.62
CA LEU A 121 -1.34 18.86 -7.81
C LEU A 121 -2.65 19.43 -8.35
N GLY A 122 -3.46 20.07 -7.50
CA GLY A 122 -4.70 20.72 -7.90
C GLY A 122 -5.89 19.79 -8.14
N GLU A 123 -5.75 18.50 -7.82
CA GLU A 123 -6.83 17.51 -7.87
C GLU A 123 -7.16 17.00 -6.47
N ASN A 124 -8.39 16.50 -6.30
CA ASN A 124 -8.75 15.72 -5.13
C ASN A 124 -7.88 14.47 -5.04
N ILE A 125 -7.30 14.24 -3.87
CA ILE A 125 -6.47 13.07 -3.58
C ILE A 125 -6.94 12.50 -2.26
N SER A 126 -7.19 11.19 -2.24
CA SER A 126 -7.66 10.49 -1.06
C SER A 126 -6.82 9.23 -0.82
N ALA A 127 -6.35 9.03 0.41
CA ALA A 127 -5.79 7.75 0.80
C ALA A 127 -6.96 6.84 1.16
N LYS A 128 -7.28 5.88 0.27
CA LYS A 128 -8.41 4.97 0.48
C LYS A 128 -8.11 3.95 1.57
N ARG A 129 -6.86 3.46 1.61
CA ARG A 129 -6.46 2.40 2.54
C ARG A 129 -5.00 2.57 2.94
N ILE A 130 -4.74 2.38 4.22
CA ILE A 130 -3.40 2.22 4.79
C ILE A 130 -3.46 0.97 5.67
N LYS A 131 -2.78 -0.08 5.27
CA LYS A 131 -2.82 -1.38 5.97
C LYS A 131 -1.42 -1.88 6.22
N ALA A 132 -1.16 -2.35 7.42
CA ALA A 132 0.08 -2.99 7.78
C ALA A 132 -0.08 -4.47 8.03
N PHE A 133 1.04 -5.16 7.92
CA PHE A 133 1.15 -6.59 7.99
C PHE A 133 2.35 -6.98 8.83
N TRP A 134 2.20 -8.03 9.63
CA TRP A 134 3.26 -8.70 10.36
C TRP A 134 3.37 -10.14 9.88
N ALA A 135 4.61 -10.55 9.56
CA ALA A 135 4.90 -11.86 9.04
C ALA A 135 4.80 -12.90 10.17
N PRO A 136 4.43 -14.14 9.83
CA PRO A 136 4.55 -15.28 10.73
C PRO A 136 5.96 -15.45 11.30
N GLN A 137 6.07 -16.31 12.33
CA GLN A 137 7.36 -16.78 12.81
C GLN A 137 8.21 -17.33 11.65
N ASP A 138 9.51 -17.05 11.70
CA ASP A 138 10.52 -17.48 10.71
C ASP A 138 10.25 -17.11 9.24
N SER A 139 9.32 -16.20 8.98
CA SER A 139 9.01 -15.72 7.63
C SER A 139 9.48 -14.28 7.42
N GLU A 140 9.85 -13.96 6.17
CA GLU A 140 10.10 -12.58 5.72
C GLU A 140 9.12 -12.19 4.62
N PHE A 141 8.80 -10.90 4.55
CA PHE A 141 7.95 -10.36 3.50
C PHE A 141 8.73 -9.97 2.25
N TYR A 142 8.22 -10.46 1.13
CA TYR A 142 8.55 -10.06 -0.22
C TYR A 142 7.34 -9.42 -0.87
N ASN A 143 7.55 -8.65 -1.92
CA ASN A 143 6.48 -7.88 -2.54
C ASN A 143 6.67 -7.77 -4.05
N GLY A 144 5.60 -7.41 -4.74
CA GLY A 144 5.63 -7.08 -6.16
C GLY A 144 4.54 -6.10 -6.53
N SER A 145 4.68 -5.46 -7.69
CA SER A 145 3.63 -4.61 -8.28
C SER A 145 3.50 -4.82 -9.79
N HIS A 146 2.32 -4.50 -10.30
CA HIS A 146 2.04 -4.44 -11.73
C HIS A 146 1.06 -3.29 -12.07
N PRO A 147 1.30 -2.52 -13.14
CA PRO A 147 2.58 -2.41 -13.84
C PRO A 147 3.68 -1.93 -12.89
N LYS A 148 4.95 -2.15 -13.24
CA LYS A 148 6.09 -1.69 -12.43
C LYS A 148 6.33 -0.19 -12.66
N ASP A 149 5.44 0.64 -12.13
CA ASP A 149 5.44 2.10 -12.30
C ASP A 149 6.00 2.85 -11.07
N GLY A 150 6.70 2.13 -10.18
CA GLY A 150 7.24 2.66 -8.94
C GLY A 150 8.45 3.59 -9.08
N LEU A 151 8.86 4.15 -7.94
CA LEU A 151 10.16 4.81 -7.81
C LEU A 151 11.23 3.77 -7.49
N GLN A 152 12.51 4.17 -7.53
CA GLN A 152 13.61 3.30 -7.12
C GLN A 152 13.35 2.74 -5.71
N ASP A 153 13.38 1.40 -5.59
CA ASP A 153 13.15 0.62 -4.35
C ASP A 153 11.74 0.68 -3.72
N ILE A 154 10.76 1.35 -4.36
CA ILE A 154 9.38 1.40 -3.88
C ILE A 154 8.45 0.99 -5.02
N PRO A 155 8.00 -0.28 -5.05
CA PRO A 155 7.12 -0.76 -6.10
C PRO A 155 5.74 -0.10 -5.98
N MET A 156 5.26 0.38 -7.11
CA MET A 156 3.93 0.96 -7.26
C MET A 156 3.30 0.40 -8.52
N GLY A 157 1.99 0.29 -8.53
CA GLY A 157 1.24 -0.19 -9.68
C GLY A 157 -0.26 -0.07 -9.46
N ARG A 158 -1.03 -0.64 -10.38
CA ARG A 158 -2.48 -0.83 -10.20
C ARG A 158 -2.76 -2.00 -9.25
N PHE A 159 -1.89 -3.00 -9.29
CA PHE A 159 -1.92 -4.19 -8.45
C PHE A 159 -0.63 -4.30 -7.65
N VAL A 160 -0.73 -4.81 -6.43
CA VAL A 160 0.40 -5.18 -5.59
C VAL A 160 0.16 -6.55 -4.99
N SER A 161 1.23 -7.27 -4.71
CA SER A 161 1.21 -8.52 -3.95
C SER A 161 2.20 -8.44 -2.80
N LEU A 162 1.86 -9.14 -1.72
CA LEU A 162 2.67 -9.30 -0.53
C LEU A 162 2.75 -10.79 -0.22
N LEU A 163 3.97 -11.30 -0.12
CA LEU A 163 4.25 -12.71 0.10
C LEU A 163 5.06 -12.86 1.39
N ALA A 164 4.55 -13.61 2.36
CA ALA A 164 5.38 -14.07 3.48
C ALA A 164 5.97 -15.43 3.12
N MET A 165 7.29 -15.57 3.21
CA MET A 165 7.98 -16.82 2.89
C MET A 165 8.96 -17.19 4.00
N ASN A 166 8.81 -18.42 4.52
CA ASN A 166 9.80 -19.04 5.39
C ASN A 166 10.82 -19.78 4.53
N ARG A 167 11.86 -19.06 4.12
CA ARG A 167 12.94 -19.63 3.33
C ARG A 167 14.27 -19.00 3.74
N LYS A 168 15.26 -19.84 4.04
CA LYS A 168 16.63 -19.36 4.25
C LYS A 168 17.15 -18.70 2.97
N LYS A 169 17.66 -17.48 3.10
CA LYS A 169 18.28 -16.76 1.99
C LYS A 169 19.38 -17.61 1.38
N SER A 170 19.25 -17.88 0.09
CA SER A 170 20.20 -18.66 -0.70
C SER A 170 20.77 -17.79 -1.80
N GLU A 171 22.10 -17.72 -1.86
CA GLU A 171 22.86 -17.01 -2.89
C GLU A 171 23.24 -17.93 -4.08
N GLY A 172 22.76 -19.18 -4.08
CA GLY A 172 23.02 -20.15 -5.15
C GLY A 172 22.26 -19.89 -6.45
N GLN A 173 22.20 -20.89 -7.34
CA GLN A 173 21.55 -20.78 -8.66
C GLN A 173 20.06 -20.37 -8.62
N PHE A 174 19.40 -20.51 -7.47
CA PHE A 174 17.99 -20.20 -7.28
C PHE A 174 17.79 -19.23 -6.13
N LEU A 175 18.02 -17.95 -6.44
CA LEU A 175 17.90 -16.83 -5.52
C LEU A 175 16.48 -16.73 -4.94
N THR A 176 16.42 -16.46 -3.64
CA THR A 176 15.15 -16.39 -2.90
C THR A 176 14.29 -15.24 -3.39
N GLU A 177 14.93 -14.11 -3.68
CA GLU A 177 14.36 -12.88 -4.20
C GLU A 177 13.75 -13.11 -5.59
N ARG A 178 14.46 -13.84 -6.47
CA ARG A 178 13.95 -14.15 -7.81
C ARG A 178 12.71 -15.03 -7.77
N LEU A 179 12.70 -16.05 -6.90
CA LEU A 179 11.49 -16.86 -6.68
C LEU A 179 10.35 -15.98 -6.16
N ALA A 180 10.63 -15.16 -5.14
CA ALA A 180 9.60 -14.32 -4.53
C ALA A 180 8.98 -13.34 -5.54
N ASP A 181 9.80 -12.74 -6.42
CA ASP A 181 9.34 -11.90 -7.52
C ASP A 181 8.43 -12.66 -8.50
N GLN A 182 8.79 -13.89 -8.85
CA GLN A 182 7.99 -14.74 -9.74
C GLN A 182 6.66 -15.14 -9.10
N LEU A 183 6.66 -15.50 -7.81
CA LEU A 183 5.45 -15.81 -7.05
C LEU A 183 4.57 -14.57 -6.91
N CYS A 184 5.14 -13.41 -6.60
CA CYS A 184 4.40 -12.14 -6.52
C CYS A 184 3.73 -11.79 -7.85
N GLN A 185 4.42 -12.00 -8.98
CA GLN A 185 3.83 -11.83 -10.32
C GLN A 185 2.74 -12.86 -10.61
N HIS A 186 2.93 -14.12 -10.21
CA HIS A 186 1.92 -15.16 -10.36
C HIS A 186 0.66 -14.84 -9.56
N ILE A 187 0.79 -14.41 -8.30
CA ILE A 187 -0.34 -13.99 -7.45
C ILE A 187 -1.13 -12.87 -8.14
N ILE A 188 -0.44 -11.85 -8.68
CA ILE A 188 -1.08 -10.75 -9.40
C ILE A 188 -1.77 -11.24 -10.68
N GLY A 189 -1.09 -12.08 -11.47
CA GLY A 189 -1.59 -12.53 -12.76
C GLY A 189 -2.75 -13.53 -12.68
N MET A 190 -2.75 -14.39 -11.65
CA MET A 190 -3.74 -15.45 -11.47
C MET A 190 -4.86 -15.08 -10.48
N ARG A 191 -4.72 -13.97 -9.74
CA ARG A 191 -5.63 -13.59 -8.64
C ARG A 191 -5.86 -14.77 -7.68
N SER A 192 -4.77 -15.38 -7.20
CA SER A 192 -4.84 -16.53 -6.30
C SER A 192 -5.60 -16.18 -5.01
N GLU A 193 -6.65 -16.92 -4.69
CA GLU A 193 -7.49 -16.67 -3.51
C GLU A 193 -7.09 -17.50 -2.28
N SER A 194 -6.32 -18.57 -2.50
CA SER A 194 -5.84 -19.47 -1.45
C SER A 194 -4.43 -20.01 -1.76
N LEU A 195 -3.78 -20.50 -0.72
CA LEU A 195 -2.51 -21.22 -0.73
C LEU A 195 -2.80 -22.69 -0.38
N GLY A 196 -2.20 -23.63 -1.11
CA GLY A 196 -2.42 -25.07 -0.90
C GLY A 196 -3.45 -25.71 -1.84
N THR A 197 -3.90 -26.92 -1.51
CA THR A 197 -4.89 -27.64 -2.30
C THR A 197 -6.24 -26.93 -2.19
N SER A 198 -6.80 -26.59 -3.35
CA SER A 198 -8.12 -25.97 -3.45
C SER A 198 -9.15 -26.81 -2.73
N VAL A 199 -9.95 -26.17 -1.88
CA VAL A 199 -11.16 -26.78 -1.30
C VAL A 199 -12.02 -27.35 -2.42
N ASP A 200 -12.68 -28.48 -2.16
CA ASP A 200 -13.52 -29.25 -3.10
C ASP A 200 -14.32 -28.30 -4.03
N PRO A 201 -14.32 -28.49 -5.37
CA PRO A 201 -14.98 -27.59 -6.33
C PRO A 201 -16.44 -27.27 -6.02
N ASN A 202 -17.12 -28.12 -5.25
CA ASN A 202 -18.49 -27.90 -4.79
C ASN A 202 -18.61 -26.86 -3.65
N GLU A 203 -17.58 -26.70 -2.81
CA GLU A 203 -17.53 -25.66 -1.77
C GLU A 203 -17.13 -24.29 -2.35
N ALA A 204 -16.23 -24.29 -3.35
CA ALA A 204 -15.85 -23.08 -4.08
C ALA A 204 -17.06 -22.43 -4.79
N LYS A 205 -17.91 -23.22 -5.46
CA LYS A 205 -19.14 -22.73 -6.12
C LYS A 205 -20.15 -22.11 -5.16
N LYS A 206 -20.29 -22.65 -3.94
CA LYS A 206 -21.17 -22.06 -2.91
C LYS A 206 -20.70 -20.67 -2.47
N GLN A 207 -19.39 -20.45 -2.37
CA GLN A 207 -18.84 -19.14 -2.04
C GLN A 207 -18.97 -18.13 -3.20
N THR A 208 -18.88 -18.59 -4.45
CA THR A 208 -19.06 -17.74 -5.65
C THR A 208 -20.54 -17.42 -5.96
N GLU A 209 -21.49 -18.28 -5.55
CA GLU A 209 -22.92 -18.06 -5.81
C GLU A 209 -23.58 -17.11 -4.79
N THR A 210 -23.02 -17.00 -3.57
CA THR A 210 -23.56 -16.09 -2.54
C THR A 210 -23.25 -14.62 -2.82
N SER A 211 -22.26 -14.32 -3.69
CA SER A 211 -21.87 -12.97 -4.10
C SER A 211 -22.62 -12.45 -5.34
N LYS A 212 -23.40 -13.28 -6.03
CA LYS A 212 -24.25 -12.81 -7.15
C LYS A 212 -25.64 -12.46 -6.66
N ASN A 213 -25.80 -11.28 -6.04
CA ASN A 213 -27.02 -10.49 -6.19
C ASN A 213 -26.84 -9.02 -5.76
N ALA A 214 -27.29 -8.16 -6.67
CA ALA A 214 -27.56 -6.72 -6.59
C ALA A 214 -26.40 -5.73 -6.79
N ASP A 215 -26.55 -4.98 -7.89
CA ASP A 215 -25.89 -3.77 -8.34
C ASP A 215 -24.49 -3.86 -8.96
N GLY A 216 -24.46 -3.52 -10.26
CA GLY A 216 -23.29 -3.49 -11.15
C GLY A 216 -22.20 -2.53 -10.70
N GLN A 217 -21.45 -2.93 -9.68
CA GLN A 217 -20.18 -2.37 -9.30
C GLN A 217 -19.05 -3.26 -9.86
N ASP A 218 -17.95 -2.61 -10.22
CA ASP A 218 -16.80 -3.22 -10.89
C ASP A 218 -16.03 -4.15 -9.91
N GLU A 219 -16.51 -5.38 -9.73
CA GLU A 219 -16.02 -6.43 -8.79
C GLU A 219 -14.54 -6.83 -8.98
N LEU A 220 -13.90 -6.34 -10.06
CA LEU A 220 -12.50 -6.57 -10.36
C LEU A 220 -11.54 -5.82 -9.41
N ASN A 221 -12.03 -4.85 -8.63
CA ASN A 221 -11.22 -4.06 -7.69
C ASN A 221 -11.58 -4.31 -6.20
N GLU A 222 -12.51 -5.22 -5.89
CA GLU A 222 -12.79 -5.60 -4.51
C GLU A 222 -11.76 -6.61 -3.99
N PHE A 223 -11.19 -6.28 -2.83
CA PHE A 223 -10.19 -7.10 -2.16
C PHE A 223 -10.91 -8.27 -1.46
N PHE A 224 -10.60 -9.49 -1.86
CA PHE A 224 -11.08 -10.69 -1.19
C PHE A 224 -10.50 -10.77 0.23
N GLN A 225 -11.36 -10.81 1.25
CA GLN A 225 -10.97 -11.09 2.64
C GLN A 225 -10.84 -12.60 2.84
N GLY A 226 -9.89 -13.22 2.15
CA GLY A 226 -9.56 -14.63 2.35
C GLY A 226 -8.76 -14.84 3.65
N GLN A 227 -9.06 -15.90 4.40
CA GLN A 227 -8.19 -16.33 5.49
C GLN A 227 -6.82 -16.75 4.91
N ALA A 228 -5.74 -16.31 5.58
CA ALA A 228 -4.40 -16.77 5.27
C ALA A 228 -4.34 -18.31 5.38
N THR A 229 -4.09 -18.96 4.26
CA THR A 229 -3.95 -20.41 4.13
C THR A 229 -2.46 -20.78 4.20
N GLN A 230 -2.13 -21.92 4.81
CA GLN A 230 -0.75 -22.36 5.05
C GLN A 230 -0.45 -23.66 4.28
N MET A 231 0.82 -23.85 3.91
CA MET A 231 1.37 -25.14 3.52
C MET A 231 2.60 -25.41 4.38
N ASP A 232 2.54 -26.47 5.19
CA ASP A 232 3.73 -27.08 5.76
C ASP A 232 4.31 -28.04 4.72
N ALA A 233 5.60 -27.91 4.43
CA ALA A 233 6.31 -28.91 3.65
C ALA A 233 6.59 -30.10 4.56
N GLU A 234 5.70 -31.10 4.56
CA GLU A 234 6.05 -32.44 5.05
C GLU A 234 7.16 -32.97 4.14
N ILE A 235 8.39 -32.90 4.63
CA ILE A 235 9.50 -33.65 4.07
C ILE A 235 9.28 -35.09 4.52
N ASP A 236 8.60 -35.87 3.69
CA ASP A 236 8.61 -37.32 3.81
C ASP A 236 10.08 -37.78 3.82
N LYS A 237 10.51 -38.26 4.97
CA LYS A 237 11.73 -39.06 5.09
C LYS A 237 11.31 -40.51 4.97
N ASP A 238 11.43 -41.06 3.77
CA ASP A 238 11.62 -42.49 3.53
C ASP A 238 12.80 -42.69 2.57
#